data_AF-F1Z8B6-F1
#
_entry.id   AF-F1Z8B6-F1
#
_cell.length_a   1.000
_cell.length_b   1.000
_cell.length_c   1.000
_cell.angle_alpha   90.00
_cell.angle_beta   90.00
_cell.angle_gamma   90.00
#
_symmetry.space_group_name_H-M   'P 1'
#
loop_
_entity.id
_entity.type
_entity.pdbx_description
1 polymer ?
#
loop_
_entity_poly.entity_id
_entity_poly.type
_entity_poly.pdbx_seq_one_letter_code
_entity_poly.pdbx_strand_id
1 'polypeptide(L)'
;MSLNDFRTAITNTYTMLAPGGVFRLIVPDLLGRAKKYIGDADHDSSAAPDFLRSCLLGKETRAQSAKGAIREFMGNSAHLWMWDEKSIFSELEKVGFVDIRRCTFGDSGINMFNAVEEKSRFHDETWDIDECAIEARKPL
;
A
#
# COMPACT_ATOMS: atom_id res chain seq x y z
N MET A 1 7.72 -1.55 5.62
CA MET A 1 8.26 -1.64 4.25
C MET A 1 8.86 -0.32 3.82
N SER A 2 10.13 -0.34 3.39
CA SER A 2 10.81 0.77 2.71
C SER A 2 10.55 0.77 1.20
N LEU A 3 10.99 1.83 0.52
CA LEU A 3 10.97 1.94 -0.95
C LEU A 3 11.64 0.75 -1.63
N ASN A 4 12.82 0.35 -1.14
CA ASN A 4 13.60 -0.73 -1.74
C ASN A 4 13.02 -2.12 -1.42
N ASP A 5 12.41 -2.29 -0.25
CA ASP A 5 11.71 -3.53 0.08
C ASP A 5 10.53 -3.76 -0.88
N PHE A 6 9.77 -2.69 -1.18
CA PHE A 6 8.68 -2.76 -2.15
C PHE A 6 9.19 -3.14 -3.53
N ARG A 7 10.21 -2.45 -4.04
CA ARG A 7 10.86 -2.77 -5.34
C ARG A 7 11.34 -4.21 -5.41
N THR A 8 11.95 -4.69 -4.33
CA THR A 8 12.39 -6.08 -4.21
C THR A 8 11.19 -7.04 -4.25
N ALA A 9 10.10 -6.73 -3.53
CA ALA A 9 8.90 -7.55 -3.49
C ALA A 9 8.24 -7.68 -4.87
N ILE A 10 8.06 -6.58 -5.60
CA ILE A 10 7.44 -6.62 -6.94
C ILE A 10 8.34 -7.32 -7.97
N THR A 11 9.66 -7.15 -7.89
CA THR A 11 10.63 -7.83 -8.77
C THR A 11 10.63 -9.33 -8.53
N ASN A 12 10.66 -9.76 -7.26
CA ASN A 12 10.59 -11.17 -6.91
C ASN A 12 9.25 -11.79 -7.30
N THR A 13 8.15 -11.06 -7.10
CA THR A 13 6.80 -11.49 -7.53
C THR A 13 6.76 -11.71 -9.04
N TYR A 14 7.27 -10.77 -9.83
CA TYR A 14 7.38 -10.91 -11.28
C TYR A 14 8.20 -12.14 -11.69
N THR A 15 9.31 -12.40 -10.98
CA THR A 15 10.16 -13.57 -11.24
C THR A 15 9.43 -14.89 -10.96
N MET A 16 8.67 -14.96 -9.86
CA MET A 16 7.94 -16.17 -9.45
C MET A 16 6.69 -16.44 -10.29
N LEU A 17 6.07 -15.41 -10.86
CA LEU A 17 4.87 -15.59 -11.68
C LEU A 17 5.19 -16.37 -12.96
N ALA A 18 4.32 -17.33 -13.29
CA ALA A 18 4.32 -17.95 -14.61
C ALA A 18 3.98 -16.90 -15.69
N PRO A 19 4.42 -17.08 -16.94
CA PRO A 19 3.99 -16.24 -18.05
C PRO A 19 2.46 -16.18 -18.15
N GLY A 20 1.90 -14.99 -18.40
CA GLY A 20 0.46 -14.72 -18.34
C GLY A 20 -0.14 -14.62 -16.93
N GLY A 21 0.67 -14.77 -15.88
CA GLY A 21 0.23 -14.73 -14.48
C GLY A 21 -0.29 -13.36 -14.06
N VAL A 22 -1.29 -13.36 -13.15
CA VAL A 22 -1.92 -12.14 -12.62
C VAL A 22 -1.38 -11.83 -11.23
N PHE A 23 -1.06 -10.57 -11.00
CA PHE A 23 -0.67 -10.01 -9.72
C PHE A 23 -1.71 -8.97 -9.28
N ARG A 24 -2.21 -9.09 -8.04
CA ARG A 24 -3.03 -8.06 -7.41
C ARG A 24 -2.34 -7.58 -6.15
N LEU A 25 -2.20 -6.26 -6.03
CA LEU A 25 -1.56 -5.56 -4.93
C LEU A 25 -2.54 -4.55 -4.36
N ILE A 26 -2.73 -4.57 -3.05
CA ILE A 26 -3.57 -3.61 -2.35
C ILE A 26 -2.74 -3.00 -1.21
N VAL A 27 -2.63 -1.68 -1.19
CA VAL A 27 -1.88 -0.92 -0.18
C VAL A 27 -2.63 0.36 0.20
N PRO A 28 -2.33 0.96 1.38
CA PRO A 28 -2.88 2.26 1.74
C PRO A 28 -2.68 3.32 0.66
N ASP A 29 -3.74 4.01 0.25
CA ASP A 29 -3.68 5.13 -0.70
C ASP A 29 -3.21 6.44 -0.04
N LEU A 30 -2.03 6.90 -0.45
CA LEU A 30 -1.47 8.19 -0.03
C LEU A 30 -2.32 9.38 -0.52
N LEU A 31 -2.81 9.31 -1.77
CA LEU A 31 -3.48 10.45 -2.39
C LEU A 31 -4.87 10.66 -1.76
N GLY A 32 -5.64 9.59 -1.55
CA GLY A 32 -6.89 9.63 -0.80
C GLY A 32 -6.71 10.22 0.60
N ARG A 33 -5.71 9.75 1.34
CA ARG A 33 -5.37 10.27 2.68
C ARG A 33 -4.96 11.74 2.66
N ALA A 34 -4.14 12.15 1.69
CA ALA A 34 -3.71 13.55 1.56
C ALA A 34 -4.88 14.48 1.19
N LYS A 35 -5.79 14.04 0.33
CA LYS A 35 -7.01 14.80 0.00
C LYS A 35 -7.91 14.96 1.22
N LYS A 36 -8.11 13.89 1.99
CA LYS A 36 -8.86 13.96 3.26
C LYS A 36 -8.22 14.97 4.21
N TYR A 37 -6.91 14.88 4.41
CA TYR A 37 -6.18 15.86 5.22
C TYR A 37 -6.42 17.30 4.78
N ILE A 38 -6.27 17.60 3.48
CA ILE A 38 -6.49 18.96 2.95
C ILE A 38 -7.94 19.42 3.17
N GLY A 39 -8.92 18.53 3.02
CA GLY A 39 -10.32 18.84 3.26
C GLY A 39 -10.63 19.16 4.73
N ASP A 40 -9.94 18.50 5.65
CA ASP A 40 -10.17 18.64 7.08
C ASP A 40 -9.28 19.74 7.74
N ALA A 41 -8.18 20.14 7.08
CA ALA A 41 -7.11 20.94 7.69
C ALA A 41 -7.53 22.32 8.24
N ASP A 42 -8.51 22.98 7.63
CA ASP A 42 -8.95 24.32 8.05
C ASP A 42 -10.00 24.30 9.19
N HIS A 43 -10.55 23.12 9.50
CA HIS A 43 -11.73 22.99 10.36
C HIS A 43 -11.60 21.93 11.45
N ASP A 44 -10.63 21.03 11.33
CA ASP A 44 -10.36 19.98 12.30
C ASP A 44 -8.92 20.02 12.81
N SER A 45 -8.77 20.32 14.10
CA SER A 45 -7.46 20.33 14.77
C SER A 45 -6.78 18.95 14.82
N SER A 46 -7.51 17.84 14.62
CA SER A 46 -6.93 16.50 14.54
C SER A 46 -6.52 16.07 13.12
N ALA A 47 -6.78 16.89 12.08
CA ALA A 47 -6.50 16.53 10.70
C ALA A 47 -5.05 16.07 10.46
N ALA A 48 -4.07 16.79 11.03
CA ALA A 48 -2.65 16.45 10.89
C ALA A 48 -2.27 15.13 11.59
N PRO A 49 -2.54 14.91 12.89
CA PRO A 49 -2.24 13.61 13.52
C PRO A 49 -3.02 12.45 12.91
N ASP A 50 -4.26 12.67 12.46
CA ASP A 50 -5.08 11.65 11.81
C ASP A 50 -4.56 11.27 10.42
N PHE A 51 -4.04 12.23 9.67
CA PHE A 51 -3.29 11.94 8.45
C PHE A 51 -2.07 11.04 8.70
N LEU A 52 -1.28 11.34 9.74
CA LEU A 52 -0.10 10.52 10.08
C LEU A 52 -0.49 9.11 10.55
N ARG A 53 -1.58 8.98 11.32
CA ARG A 53 -2.13 7.69 11.77
C ARG A 53 -2.68 6.88 10.61
N SER A 54 -3.50 7.48 9.76
CA SER A 54 -4.07 6.81 8.59
C SER A 54 -2.98 6.34 7.63
N CYS A 55 -1.90 7.11 7.50
CA CYS A 55 -0.74 6.69 6.71
C CYS A 55 0.16 5.66 7.42
N LEU A 56 -0.10 5.28 8.68
CA LEU A 56 0.85 4.50 9.50
C LEU A 56 2.27 5.11 9.51
N LEU A 57 2.38 6.40 9.21
CA LEU A 57 3.60 7.18 9.06
C LEU A 57 3.66 8.19 10.20
N GLY A 58 3.71 7.68 11.42
CA GLY A 58 3.79 8.49 12.63
C GLY A 58 4.34 7.68 13.79
N LYS A 59 5.26 8.28 14.55
CA LYS A 59 5.69 7.73 15.84
C LYS A 59 5.09 8.60 16.94
N GLU A 60 4.06 8.12 17.61
CA GLU A 60 3.46 8.82 18.75
C GLU A 60 4.42 8.88 19.94
N THR A 61 5.32 7.90 20.05
CA THR A 61 6.37 7.86 21.07
C THR A 61 7.70 7.44 20.44
N ARG A 62 8.80 7.97 20.97
CA ARG A 62 10.16 7.54 20.62
C ARG A 62 10.68 6.62 21.70
N ALA A 63 11.38 5.55 21.32
CA ALA A 63 12.11 4.74 22.30
C ALA A 63 13.03 5.60 23.18
N GLN A 64 12.79 5.59 24.49
CA GLN A 64 13.56 6.37 25.46
C GLN A 64 14.71 5.58 26.11
N SER A 65 14.89 4.30 25.74
CA SER A 65 15.93 3.45 26.28
C SER A 65 16.77 2.81 25.19
N ALA A 66 18.04 2.51 25.50
CA ALA A 66 18.95 1.84 24.57
C ALA A 66 18.42 0.47 24.08
N LYS A 67 17.78 -0.29 24.98
CA LYS A 67 17.09 -1.54 24.64
C LYS A 67 15.91 -1.31 23.67
N GLY A 68 15.13 -0.25 23.89
CA GLY A 68 14.05 0.15 23.00
C GLY A 68 14.53 0.58 21.61
N ALA A 69 15.65 1.30 21.55
CA ALA A 69 16.26 1.74 20.29
C ALA A 69 16.79 0.55 19.47
N ILE A 70 17.44 -0.42 20.10
CA ILE A 70 17.91 -1.65 19.45
C ILE A 70 16.73 -2.46 18.91
N ARG A 71 15.62 -2.55 19.66
CA ARG A 71 14.41 -3.25 19.21
C ARG A 71 13.73 -2.55 18.03
N GLU A 72 13.63 -1.22 18.05
CA GLU A 72 13.12 -0.46 16.90
C GLU A 72 14.01 -0.63 15.68
N PHE A 73 15.33 -0.64 15.85
CA PHE A 73 16.29 -0.81 14.76
C PHE A 73 16.23 -2.19 14.11
N MET A 74 15.99 -3.25 14.89
CA MET A 74 15.86 -4.62 14.37
C MET A 74 14.43 -4.97 13.91
N GLY A 75 13.46 -4.06 14.08
CA GLY A 75 12.07 -4.29 13.69
C GLY A 75 11.79 -3.83 12.26
N ASN A 76 11.45 -4.76 11.36
CA ASN A 76 11.01 -4.46 9.98
C ASN A 76 9.54 -4.05 9.87
N SER A 77 8.84 -3.86 10.99
CA SER A 77 7.40 -3.59 11.04
C SER A 77 7.01 -2.16 10.69
N ALA A 78 7.96 -1.24 10.53
CA ALA A 78 7.64 0.14 10.19
C ALA A 78 7.20 0.28 8.72
N HIS A 79 6.03 0.86 8.47
CA HIS A 79 5.70 1.43 7.16
C HIS A 79 6.57 2.68 6.99
N LEU A 80 7.59 2.61 6.14
CA LEU A 80 8.58 3.69 5.96
C LEU A 80 8.31 4.49 4.69
N TRP A 81 7.47 3.96 3.80
CA TRP A 81 7.10 4.57 2.54
C TRP A 81 5.63 4.27 2.24
N MET A 82 4.94 5.22 1.63
CA MET A 82 3.56 5.08 1.18
C MET A 82 3.45 5.46 -0.29
N TRP A 83 2.37 5.00 -0.92
CA TRP A 83 2.23 4.97 -2.35
C TRP A 83 0.87 5.51 -2.76
N ASP A 84 0.81 6.06 -3.97
CA ASP A 84 -0.42 6.34 -4.67
C ASP A 84 -0.47 5.52 -5.97
N GLU A 85 -1.59 5.58 -6.66
CA GLU A 85 -1.79 4.86 -7.92
C GLU A 85 -0.66 5.12 -8.93
N LYS A 86 -0.31 6.39 -9.17
CA LYS A 86 0.66 6.77 -10.21
C LYS A 86 2.05 6.24 -9.91
N SER A 87 2.48 6.31 -8.65
CA SER A 87 3.78 5.79 -8.24
C SER A 87 3.85 4.26 -8.34
N ILE A 88 2.78 3.54 -7.98
CA ILE A 88 2.75 2.07 -8.13
C ILE A 88 2.74 1.67 -9.61
N PHE A 89 1.94 2.33 -10.45
CA PHE A 89 1.94 2.09 -11.90
C PHE A 89 3.36 2.20 -12.45
N SER A 90 4.05 3.31 -12.16
CA SER A 90 5.42 3.53 -12.62
C SER A 90 6.40 2.45 -12.15
N GLU A 91 6.28 1.96 -10.91
CA GLU A 91 7.16 0.92 -10.39
C GLU A 91 6.86 -0.47 -11.00
N LEU A 92 5.60 -0.80 -11.25
CA LEU A 92 5.21 -2.05 -11.92
C LEU A 92 5.64 -2.06 -13.40
N GLU A 93 5.47 -0.95 -14.12
CA GLU A 93 5.93 -0.80 -15.51
C GLU A 93 7.44 -1.01 -15.63
N LYS A 94 8.22 -0.42 -14.72
CA LYS A 94 9.70 -0.59 -14.70
C LYS A 94 10.14 -2.05 -14.54
N VAL A 95 9.35 -2.87 -13.84
CA VAL A 95 9.64 -4.31 -13.66
C VAL A 95 9.27 -5.12 -14.91
N GLY A 96 8.36 -4.62 -15.74
CA GLY A 96 7.90 -5.27 -16.96
C GLY A 96 6.50 -5.88 -16.87
N PHE A 97 5.72 -5.52 -15.85
CA PHE A 97 4.29 -5.86 -15.84
C PHE A 97 3.54 -5.11 -16.95
N VAL A 98 2.46 -5.72 -17.45
CA VAL A 98 1.55 -5.19 -18.48
C VAL A 98 0.10 -5.25 -17.99
N ASP A 99 -0.82 -4.67 -18.76
CA ASP A 99 -2.26 -4.61 -18.43
C ASP A 99 -2.54 -4.08 -17.01
N ILE A 100 -1.76 -3.09 -16.58
CA ILE A 100 -1.83 -2.51 -15.24
C ILE A 100 -3.10 -1.67 -15.15
N ARG A 101 -3.95 -1.98 -14.16
CA ARG A 101 -5.23 -1.31 -13.95
C ARG A 101 -5.57 -1.17 -12.48
N ARG A 102 -6.44 -0.22 -12.17
CA ARG A 102 -7.18 -0.25 -10.90
C ARG A 102 -8.09 -1.47 -10.87
N CYS A 103 -8.20 -2.06 -9.68
CA CYS A 103 -9.09 -3.16 -9.43
C CYS A 103 -9.94 -2.93 -8.17
N THR A 104 -11.05 -3.64 -8.10
CA THR A 104 -12.01 -3.60 -7.01
C THR A 104 -12.29 -5.00 -6.48
N PHE A 105 -12.83 -5.10 -5.28
CA PHE A 105 -13.16 -6.37 -4.65
C PHE A 105 -14.03 -7.24 -5.58
N GLY A 106 -13.60 -8.47 -5.87
CA GLY A 106 -14.34 -9.44 -6.68
C GLY A 106 -14.28 -9.22 -8.20
N ASP A 107 -13.52 -8.24 -8.70
CA ASP A 107 -13.50 -7.90 -10.14
C ASP A 107 -12.45 -8.65 -10.98
N SER A 108 -11.72 -9.60 -10.38
CA SER A 108 -10.60 -10.28 -11.07
C SER A 108 -11.06 -11.21 -12.21
N GLY A 109 -12.30 -11.70 -12.14
CA GLY A 109 -12.80 -12.77 -13.02
C GLY A 109 -12.11 -14.13 -12.82
N ILE A 110 -11.23 -14.27 -11.83
CA ILE A 110 -10.47 -15.50 -11.54
C ILE A 110 -10.90 -16.03 -10.17
N ASN A 111 -11.54 -17.21 -10.16
CA ASN A 111 -12.14 -17.81 -8.96
C ASN A 111 -11.17 -17.95 -7.77
N MET A 112 -9.87 -18.10 -8.02
CA MET A 112 -8.88 -18.23 -6.94
C MET A 112 -8.77 -16.96 -6.08
N PHE A 113 -8.98 -15.77 -6.65
CA PHE A 113 -8.95 -14.53 -5.86
C PHE A 113 -10.15 -14.42 -4.93
N ASN A 114 -11.31 -14.97 -5.31
CA ASN A 114 -12.51 -14.97 -4.45
C ASN A 114 -12.28 -15.70 -3.11
N ALA A 115 -11.31 -16.61 -3.04
CA ALA A 115 -10.97 -17.34 -1.83
C ALA A 115 -10.06 -16.57 -0.86
N VAL A 116 -9.43 -15.48 -1.31
CA VAL A 116 -8.40 -14.74 -0.53
C VAL A 116 -8.66 -13.25 -0.44
N GLU A 117 -9.56 -12.69 -1.25
CA GLU A 117 -9.92 -11.28 -1.18
C GLU A 117 -10.80 -10.99 0.03
N GLU A 118 -10.52 -9.87 0.70
CA GLU A 118 -11.29 -9.36 1.83
C GLU A 118 -11.69 -7.92 1.51
N LYS A 119 -12.98 -7.61 1.60
CA LYS A 119 -13.50 -6.27 1.26
C LYS A 119 -12.83 -5.16 2.07
N SER A 120 -12.53 -5.42 3.35
CA SER A 120 -11.83 -4.50 4.27
C SER A 120 -10.41 -4.15 3.84
N ARG A 121 -9.82 -4.89 2.89
CA ARG A 121 -8.51 -4.54 2.30
C ARG A 121 -8.64 -3.49 1.21
N PHE A 122 -9.78 -3.41 0.54
CA PHE A 122 -10.02 -2.47 -0.56
C PHE A 122 -10.54 -1.13 -0.08
N HIS A 123 -11.07 -1.06 1.13
CA HIS A 123 -11.65 0.14 1.70
C HIS A 123 -11.36 0.21 3.19
N ASP A 124 -10.79 1.33 3.63
CA ASP A 124 -10.53 1.66 5.02
C ASP A 124 -11.77 2.31 5.63
N GLU A 125 -12.58 1.51 6.32
CA GLU A 125 -13.82 1.99 6.97
C GLU A 125 -13.57 3.01 8.09
N THR A 126 -12.35 3.07 8.65
CA THR A 126 -12.04 4.01 9.74
C THR A 126 -11.91 5.43 9.21
N TRP A 127 -11.28 5.58 8.04
CA TRP A 127 -11.02 6.88 7.43
C TRP A 127 -11.92 7.18 6.24
N ASP A 128 -12.77 6.22 5.84
CA ASP A 128 -13.66 6.26 4.67
C ASP A 128 -12.88 6.53 3.37
N ILE A 129 -11.86 5.70 3.12
CA ILE A 129 -10.94 5.85 1.98
C ILE A 129 -10.82 4.54 1.24
N ASP A 130 -11.03 4.59 -0.08
CA ASP A 130 -10.69 3.48 -0.97
C ASP A 130 -9.17 3.32 -1.10
N GLU A 131 -8.71 2.08 -0.97
CA GLU A 131 -7.29 1.78 -1.00
C GLU A 131 -6.73 1.71 -2.41
N CYS A 132 -5.40 1.78 -2.51
CA CYS A 132 -4.70 1.63 -3.77
C CYS A 132 -4.62 0.14 -4.12
N ALA A 133 -5.68 -0.36 -4.75
CA ALA A 133 -5.83 -1.69 -5.29
C ALA A 133 -5.55 -1.70 -6.80
N ILE A 134 -4.52 -2.46 -7.20
CA ILE A 134 -4.01 -2.55 -8.57
C ILE A 134 -3.89 -4.02 -8.99
N GLU A 135 -4.30 -4.30 -10.22
CA GLU A 135 -4.05 -5.56 -10.91
C GLU A 135 -3.04 -5.34 -12.04
N ALA A 136 -2.13 -6.28 -12.24
CA ALA A 136 -1.15 -6.28 -13.30
C ALA A 136 -0.86 -7.71 -13.78
N ARG A 137 -0.32 -7.84 -15.00
CA ARG A 137 -0.04 -9.14 -15.63
C ARG A 137 1.42 -9.28 -16.01
N LYS A 138 1.95 -10.49 -15.88
CA LYS A 138 3.20 -10.88 -16.53
C LYS A 138 2.90 -11.21 -18.00
N PRO A 139 3.66 -10.70 -18.98
CA PRO A 139 3.52 -11.11 -20.37
C PRO A 139 3.61 -12.63 -20.57
N LEU A 140 3.05 -13.13 -21.68
CA LEU A 140 3.16 -14.54 -22.12
C LEU A 140 4.58 -14.92 -22.56
#